data_AF-A0A7W1T2E9-F1
#
_entry.id   AF-A0A7W1T2E9-F1
#
_cell.length_a   1.000
_cell.length_b   1.000
_cell.length_c   1.000
_cell.angle_alpha   90.00
_cell.angle_beta   90.00
_cell.angle_gamma   90.00
#
_symmetry.space_group_name_H-M   'P 1'
#
loop_
_entity.id
_entity.type
_entity.pdbx_description
1 polymer ?
#
loop_
_entity_poly.entity_id
_entity_poly.type
_entity_poly.pdbx_seq_one_letter_code
_entity_poly.pdbx_strand_id
1 'polypeptide(L)' 'MRTGDFNRDGIPDLALQVSASPTSFINILFGNGDETFQLQNAVAVSDFIEDFVVGDFNDDGNLDVVW' A
#
# COMPACT_ATOMS: atom_id res chain seq x y z
N MET A 1 6.04 -5.79 -2.80
CA MET A 1 5.29 -4.65 -3.36
C MET A 1 4.02 -5.16 -4.01
N ARG A 2 2.98 -4.32 -4.06
CA ARG A 2 1.76 -4.54 -4.84
C ARG A 2 1.40 -3.24 -5.57
N THR A 3 0.66 -3.35 -6.66
CA THR A 3 0.16 -2.23 -7.45
C THR A 3 -1.36 -2.22 -7.41
N GLY A 4 -1.99 -1.05 -7.38
CA GLY A 4 -3.44 -0.89 -7.35
C GLY A 4 -3.84 0.56 -7.54
N ASP A 5 -5.13 0.86 -7.51
CA ASP A 5 -5.64 2.25 -7.45
C ASP A 5 -6.27 2.41 -6.06
N PHE A 6 -5.48 2.91 -5.09
CA PHE A 6 -5.87 2.95 -3.68
C PHE A 6 -6.68 4.21 -3.35
N ASN A 7 -6.62 5.25 -4.19
CA ASN A 7 -7.33 6.51 -4.01
C ASN A 7 -8.46 6.74 -5.04
N ARG A 8 -8.60 5.86 -6.02
CA ARG A 8 -9.64 5.85 -7.07
C ARG A 8 -9.55 7.01 -8.05
N ASP A 9 -8.35 7.48 -8.33
CA ASP A 9 -8.11 8.55 -9.31
C ASP A 9 -7.86 8.01 -10.73
N GLY A 10 -7.80 6.68 -10.91
CA GLY A 10 -7.53 6.02 -12.18
C GLY A 10 -6.05 5.97 -12.55
N ILE A 11 -5.15 6.38 -11.66
CA ILE A 11 -3.70 6.33 -11.80
C ILE A 11 -3.16 5.17 -10.95
N PRO A 12 -2.23 4.35 -11.47
CA PRO A 12 -1.63 3.29 -10.68
C PRO A 12 -0.79 3.81 -9.49
N ASP A 13 -1.10 3.28 -8.32
CA ASP A 13 -0.42 3.50 -7.04
C ASP A 13 0.43 2.28 -6.63
N LEU A 14 1.31 2.47 -5.64
CA LEU A 14 2.16 1.42 -5.09
C LEU A 14 1.92 1.20 -3.59
N ALA A 15 1.77 -0.06 -3.19
CA ALA A 15 1.90 -0.49 -1.81
C ALA A 15 3.29 -1.11 -1.60
N LEU A 16 4.07 -0.53 -0.67
CA LEU A 16 5.44 -0.92 -0.37
C LEU A 16 5.57 -1.33 1.10
N GLN A 17 5.92 -2.59 1.29
CA GLN A 17 6.38 -3.08 2.57
C GLN A 17 7.84 -2.65 2.80
N VAL A 18 8.09 -2.02 3.94
CA VAL A 18 9.40 -1.58 4.39
C VAL A 18 9.66 -2.21 5.75
N SER A 19 10.68 -3.06 5.84
CA SER A 19 11.06 -3.72 7.09
C SER A 19 12.18 -2.95 7.79
N ALA A 20 11.94 -2.55 9.04
CA ALA A 20 12.89 -1.83 9.90
C ALA A 20 12.86 -2.44 11.30
N SER A 21 13.74 -3.41 11.57
CA SER A 21 13.77 -4.17 12.84
C SER A 21 13.68 -3.25 14.07
N PRO A 22 12.68 -3.43 14.97
CA PRO A 22 11.81 -4.60 15.10
C PRO A 22 10.45 -4.53 14.36
N THR A 23 10.16 -3.46 13.62
CA THR A 23 8.84 -3.18 13.04
C THR A 23 8.83 -3.24 11.51
N SER A 24 7.68 -3.51 10.92
CA SER A 24 7.47 -3.34 9.48
C SER A 24 6.45 -2.25 9.23
N PHE A 25 6.52 -1.64 8.06
CA PHE A 25 5.58 -0.60 7.63
C PHE A 25 5.05 -0.98 6.26
N ILE A 26 3.78 -0.69 6.02
CA ILE A 26 3.24 -0.63 4.66
C ILE A 26 3.01 0.83 4.33
N ASN A 27 3.70 1.31 3.31
CA ASN A 27 3.54 2.65 2.76
C ASN A 27 2.71 2.56 1.48
N ILE A 28 1.75 3.46 1.33
CA ILE A 28 1.07 3.68 0.05
C ILE A 28 1.70 4.89 -0.62
N LEU A 29 1.98 4.78 -1.91
CA LEU A 29 2.51 5.86 -2.73
C LEU A 29 1.51 6.11 -3.86
N PHE A 30 0.92 7.30 -3.88
CA PHE A 30 -0.01 7.67 -4.94
C PHE A 30 0.74 8.04 -6.22
N GLY A 31 0.28 7.51 -7.35
CA GLY A 31 0.82 7.84 -8.66
C GLY A 31 0.37 9.23 -9.10
N ASN A 32 1.27 10.01 -9.70
CA ASN A 32 0.92 11.33 -10.25
C ASN A 32 0.61 11.29 -11.76
N GLY A 33 0.74 10.14 -12.41
CA GLY A 33 0.49 9.96 -13.85
C GLY A 33 1.65 10.41 -14.76
N ASP A 34 2.75 10.86 -14.17
CA ASP A 34 3.96 11.35 -14.85
C ASP A 34 5.22 10.56 -14.45
N GLU A 35 5.04 9.28 -14.11
CA GLU A 35 6.07 8.38 -13.58
C GLU A 35 6.65 8.79 -12.22
N THR A 36 6.08 9.80 -11.56
CA THR A 36 6.41 10.17 -10.18
C THR A 36 5.36 9.67 -9.18
N PHE A 37 5.77 9.60 -7.91
CA PHE A 37 4.97 9.08 -6.81
C PHE A 37 5.02 10.00 -5.59
N GLN A 38 3.88 10.18 -4.94
CA GLN A 38 3.78 10.88 -3.66
C GLN A 38 3.61 9.89 -2.51
N LEU A 39 4.55 9.91 -1.57
CA LEU A 39 4.47 9.10 -0.35
C LEU A 39 3.27 9.54 0.52
N GLN A 40 2.42 8.58 0.86
CA GLN A 40 1.35 8.74 1.85
C GLN A 40 1.77 8.18 3.21
N ASN A 41 0.91 8.34 4.20
CA ASN A 41 1.18 7.88 5.56
C ASN A 41 1.46 6.36 5.60
N ALA A 42 2.51 6.01 6.34
CA ALA A 42 2.84 4.63 6.66
C ALA A 42 1.83 4.06 7.68
N VAL A 43 1.36 2.85 7.43
CA VAL A 43 0.69 2.05 8.46
C VAL A 43 1.76 1.23 9.17
N ALA A 44 1.92 1.47 10.46
CA ALA A 44 2.82 0.69 11.30
C ALA A 44 2.25 -0.70 11.52
N VAL A 45 3.07 -1.71 11.25
CA VAL A 45 2.76 -3.11 11.46
C VAL A 45 3.64 -3.61 12.60
N SER A 46 3.00 -4.06 13.69
CA SER A 46 3.69 -4.39 14.94
C SER A 46 4.61 -5.59 14.84
N ASP A 47 4.39 -6.46 13.86
CA ASP A 47 5.12 -7.69 13.65
C ASP A 47 5.94 -7.64 12.35
N PHE A 48 6.99 -8.46 12.30
CA PHE A 48 7.69 -8.74 11.05
C PHE A 48 6.73 -9.45 10.11
N ILE A 49 6.32 -8.76 9.05
CA ILE A 49 5.52 -9.33 7.97
C ILE A 49 6.44 -9.91 6.90
N GLU A 50 6.11 -11.08 6.37
CA GLU A 50 6.85 -11.71 5.25
C GLU A 50 6.25 -11.36 3.89
N ASP A 51 4.94 -11.22 3.83
CA ASP A 51 4.19 -10.84 2.64
C ASP A 51 2.90 -10.11 3.03
N PHE A 52 2.24 -9.52 2.05
CA PHE A 52 0.92 -8.92 2.20
C PHE A 52 0.14 -9.02 0.89
N VAL A 53 -1.18 -8.99 0.97
CA VAL A 53 -2.08 -9.04 -0.19
C VAL A 53 -2.93 -7.78 -0.26
N VAL A 54 -3.38 -7.47 -1.47
CA VAL A 54 -4.26 -6.33 -1.75
C VAL A 54 -5.46 -6.79 -2.55
N GLY A 55 -6.62 -6.26 -2.23
CA GLY A 55 -7.89 -6.60 -2.87
C GLY A 55 -9.04 -5.89 -2.16
N ASP A 56 -10.17 -5.74 -2.83
CA ASP A 56 -11.41 -5.33 -2.18
C ASP A 56 -12.00 -6.56 -1.49
N PHE A 57 -11.73 -6.72 -0.20
CA PHE A 57 -12.15 -7.88 0.58
C PHE A 57 -13.47 -7.63 1.32
N ASN A 58 -13.87 -6.36 1.45
CA ASN A 58 -15.07 -5.94 2.18
C ASN A 58 -16.20 -5.44 1.25
N ASP A 59 -15.99 -5.48 -0.07
CA ASP A 59 -16.90 -5.02 -1.13
C ASP A 59 -17.28 -3.52 -1.03
N ASP A 60 -16.39 -2.67 -0.50
CA ASP A 60 -16.61 -1.22 -0.38
C ASP A 60 -16.10 -0.41 -1.58
N GLY A 61 -15.46 -1.08 -2.54
CA GLY A 61 -14.91 -0.49 -3.75
C GLY A 61 -13.56 0.21 -3.55
N ASN A 62 -12.92 0.05 -2.40
CA ASN A 62 -11.53 0.45 -2.16
C ASN A 62 -10.65 -0.80 -1.99
N LEU A 63 -9.38 -0.70 -2.34
CA LEU A 63 -8.44 -1.79 -2.12
C LEU A 63 -8.05 -1.83 -0.63
N ASP A 64 -8.36 -2.94 0.02
CA ASP A 64 -7.87 -3.28 1.35
C ASP A 64 -6.44 -3.86 1.27
N VAL A 65 -5.72 -3.72 2.39
CA VAL A 65 -4.40 -4.35 2.59
C VAL A 65 -4.51 -5.34 3.75
N VAL A 66 -4.07 -6.58 3.52
CA VAL A 66 -4.08 -7.66 4.53
C VAL A 66 -2.68 -8.26 4.62
N TRP A 67 -2.19 -8.47 5.84
CA TRP A 67 -0.84 -8.98 6.15
C TRP A 67 -0.87 -9.93 7.35
#